data_AF-A0A0J6EYB5-F1
#
_entry.id   AF-A0A0J6EYB5-F1
#
_cell.length_a   1.000
_cell.length_b   1.000
_cell.length_c   1.000
_cell.angle_alpha   90.00
_cell.angle_beta   90.00
_cell.angle_gamma   90.00
#
_symmetry.space_group_name_H-M   'P 1'
#
loop_
_entity.id
_entity.type
_entity.pdbx_description
1 polymer ?
#
loop_
_entity_poly.entity_id
_entity_poly.type
_entity_poly.pdbx_seq_one_letter_code
_entity_poly.pdbx_strand_id
1 'polypeptide(L)' 'MYFISGFISFLLGLFMLFSLQLFSIAFPNNVIDGEGNGEASAYFQSSVLFYPILFIILGLLLTFVHFRTKK' A
#
# COMPACT_ATOMS: atom_id res chain seq x y z
N MET A 1 9.10 21.68 -0.21
CA MET A 1 9.51 20.48 0.54
C MET A 1 8.37 19.47 0.62
N TYR A 2 7.18 19.82 1.15
CA TYR A 2 6.03 18.90 1.26
C TYR A 2 5.54 18.25 -0.05
N PHE A 3 5.69 18.92 -1.21
CA PHE A 3 5.34 18.35 -2.51
C PHE A 3 6.19 17.13 -2.88
N ILE A 4 7.52 17.24 -2.75
CA ILE A 4 8.45 16.16 -3.13
C ILE A 4 8.27 14.96 -2.20
N SER A 5 8.15 15.20 -0.89
CA SER A 5 7.86 14.13 0.07
C SER A 5 6.48 13.49 -0.17
N GLY A 6 5.47 14.29 -0.53
CA GLY A 6 4.14 13.79 -0.85
C GLY A 6 4.15 12.90 -2.11
N PHE A 7 4.82 13.36 -3.16
CA PHE A 7 4.97 12.63 -4.41
C PHE A 7 5.76 11.32 -4.22
N ILE A 8 6.86 11.34 -3.47
CA ILE A 8 7.66 10.14 -3.16
C ILE A 8 6.84 9.13 -2.34
N SER A 9 6.11 9.59 -1.32
CA SER A 9 5.25 8.73 -0.51
C SER A 9 4.16 8.07 -1.36
N PHE A 10 3.55 8.82 -2.27
CA PHE A 10 2.54 8.30 -3.19
C PHE A 10 3.12 7.23 -4.14
N LEU A 11 4.27 7.51 -4.76
CA LEU A 11 4.99 6.57 -5.61
C LEU A 11 5.38 5.29 -4.87
N LEU A 12 5.84 5.42 -3.61
CA LEU A 12 6.20 4.28 -2.78
C LEU A 12 4.99 3.38 -2.50
N GLY A 13 3.83 3.97 -2.18
CA GLY A 13 2.59 3.22 -1.98
C GLY A 13 2.13 2.48 -3.24
N LEU A 14 2.22 3.11 -4.42
CA LEU A 14 1.95 2.46 -5.70
C LEU A 14 2.92 1.31 -6.00
N PHE A 15 4.22 1.53 -5.74
CA PHE A 15 5.25 0.51 -5.93
C PHE A 15 5.02 -0.70 -5.02
N MET A 16 4.59 -0.48 -3.78
CA MET A 16 4.24 -1.56 -2.85
C MET A 16 3.02 -2.35 -3.36
N LEU A 17 1.96 -1.69 -3.85
CA LEU A 17 0.81 -2.37 -4.44
C LEU A 17 1.20 -3.21 -5.67
N PHE A 18 2.01 -2.65 -6.56
CA PHE A 18 2.52 -3.35 -7.73
C PHE A 18 3.33 -4.58 -7.33
N SER A 19 4.26 -4.42 -6.38
CA SER A 19 5.06 -5.52 -5.85
C SER A 19 4.17 -6.60 -5.25
N LEU A 20 3.13 -6.19 -4.50
CA LEU A 20 2.17 -7.11 -3.90
C LEU A 20 1.48 -7.99 -4.93
N GLN A 21 0.99 -7.36 -5.99
CA GLN A 21 0.31 -8.05 -7.08
C GLN A 21 1.27 -9.02 -7.77
N LEU A 22 2.51 -8.59 -8.00
CA LEU A 22 3.54 -9.42 -8.63
C LEU A 22 3.89 -10.64 -7.75
N PHE A 23 4.05 -10.45 -6.44
CA PHE A 23 4.27 -11.55 -5.49
C PHE A 23 3.05 -12.49 -5.40
N SER A 24 1.83 -11.96 -5.38
CA SER A 24 0.61 -12.77 -5.35
C SER A 24 0.43 -13.64 -6.60
N ILE A 25 0.90 -13.17 -7.76
CA ILE A 25 0.88 -13.94 -9.01
C ILE A 25 2.03 -14.96 -9.03
N ALA A 26 3.23 -14.56 -8.60
CA ALA A 26 4.41 -15.43 -8.59
C ALA A 26 4.33 -16.56 -7.54
N PHE A 27 3.68 -16.29 -6.42
CA PHE A 27 3.47 -17.21 -5.31
C PHE A 27 1.97 -17.33 -5.02
N PRO A 28 1.21 -18.05 -5.88
CA PRO A 28 -0.21 -18.25 -5.65
C PRO A 28 -0.43 -18.91 -4.28
N ASN A 29 -1.45 -18.46 -3.54
CA ASN A 29 -1.78 -18.74 -2.13
C ASN A 29 -1.86 -20.23 -1.69
N ASN A 30 -1.58 -21.18 -2.58
CA ASN A 30 -1.53 -22.61 -2.31
C ASN A 30 -0.51 -23.00 -1.21
N VAL A 31 0.42 -22.11 -0.83
CA VAL A 31 1.41 -22.34 0.25
C VAL A 31 0.91 -21.89 1.63
N ILE A 32 -0.08 -20.98 1.69
CA ILE A 32 -0.57 -20.39 2.96
C ILE A 32 -1.91 -20.98 3.39
N ASP A 33 -2.68 -21.59 2.47
CA ASP A 33 -3.89 -22.37 2.77
C ASP A 33 -3.60 -23.74 3.42
N GLY A 34 -2.60 -23.80 4.31
CA GLY A 34 -2.48 -24.87 5.27
C GLY A 34 -3.75 -24.91 6.13
N GLU A 35 -4.60 -25.89 5.87
CA GLU A 35 -5.81 -26.23 6.65
C GLU A 35 -6.87 -25.10 6.76
N GLY A 36 -7.55 -24.79 5.65
CA GLY A 36 -8.98 -24.46 5.68
C GLY A 36 -9.43 -23.21 6.46
N ASN A 37 -8.54 -22.29 6.83
CA ASN A 37 -8.85 -21.18 7.72
C ASN A 37 -9.03 -19.86 6.93
N GLY A 38 -10.13 -19.75 6.20
CA GLY A 38 -10.43 -18.61 5.31
C GLY A 38 -10.43 -17.23 6.00
N GLU A 39 -10.66 -17.19 7.32
CA GLU A 39 -10.57 -15.95 8.09
C GLU A 39 -9.12 -15.45 8.22
N ALA A 40 -8.16 -16.35 8.47
CA ALA A 40 -6.74 -16.00 8.60
C ALA A 40 -6.16 -15.45 7.28
N SER A 41 -6.59 -16.02 6.15
CA SER A 41 -6.29 -15.54 4.80
C SER A 41 -6.78 -14.10 4.57
N ALA A 42 -8.02 -13.80 4.95
CA ALA A 42 -8.59 -12.46 4.82
C ALA A 42 -7.89 -11.41 5.70
N TYR A 43 -7.53 -11.77 6.94
CA TYR A 43 -6.76 -10.90 7.84
C TYR A 43 -5.35 -10.62 7.31
N PHE A 44 -4.68 -11.63 6.76
CA PHE A 44 -3.36 -11.46 6.16
C PHE A 44 -3.44 -10.53 4.94
N GLN A 45 -4.39 -10.77 4.04
CA GLN A 45 -4.60 -9.94 2.86
C GLN A 45 -4.90 -8.48 3.22
N SER A 46 -5.72 -8.24 4.25
CA SER A 46 -6.01 -6.89 4.74
C SER A 46 -4.80 -6.20 5.38
N SER A 47 -4.03 -6.93 6.18
CA SER A 47 -2.83 -6.39 6.85
C SER A 47 -1.74 -5.98 5.86
N VAL A 48 -1.63 -6.74 4.78
CA VAL A 48 -0.65 -6.51 3.72
C VAL A 48 -0.98 -5.26 2.88
N LEU A 49 -2.26 -4.91 2.75
CA LEU A 49 -2.70 -3.68 2.08
C LEU A 49 -2.54 -2.40 2.93
N PHE A 50 -2.38 -2.54 4.25
CA PHE A 50 -2.37 -1.42 5.19
C PHE A 50 -1.29 -0.39 4.86
N TYR A 51 -0.03 -0.80 4.77
CA TYR A 51 1.10 0.10 4.52
C TYR A 51 1.03 0.79 3.14
N PRO A 52 0.79 0.09 2.02
CA PRO A 52 0.64 0.75 0.72
C PRO A 52 -0.43 1.84 0.72
N ILE A 53 -1.60 1.55 1.31
CA ILE A 53 -2.71 2.50 1.40
C ILE A 53 -2.34 3.70 2.29
N LEU A 54 -1.70 3.45 3.43
CA LEU A 54 -1.24 4.50 4.34
C LEU A 54 -0.28 5.47 3.62
N PHE A 55 0.69 4.95 2.86
CA PHE A 55 1.64 5.77 2.11
C PHE A 55 0.98 6.60 0.99
N ILE A 56 -0.05 6.06 0.33
CA ILE A 56 -0.85 6.80 -0.66
C ILE A 56 -1.60 7.96 0.02
N ILE A 57 -2.32 7.69 1.11
CA ILE A 57 -3.07 8.71 1.86
C ILE A 57 -2.13 9.81 2.35
N LEU A 58 -1.00 9.43 2.95
CA LEU A 58 -0.02 10.37 3.48
C LEU A 58 0.61 11.22 2.36
N GLY A 59 0.88 10.61 1.20
CA GLY A 59 1.37 11.31 0.01
C GLY A 59 0.38 12.35 -0.51
N LEU A 60 -0.90 12.00 -0.61
CA LEU A 60 -1.97 12.92 -0.99
C LEU A 60 -2.12 14.08 0.02
N LEU A 61 -2.06 13.78 1.31
CA LEU A 61 -2.23 14.75 2.39
C LEU A 61 -1.09 15.79 2.37
N LEU A 62 0.17 15.33 2.25
CA LEU A 62 1.33 16.22 2.13
C LEU A 62 1.27 17.09 0.87
N THR A 63 0.82 16.52 -0.24
CA THR A 63 0.64 17.25 -1.50
C THR A 63 -0.44 18.31 -1.37
N PHE A 64 -1.58 17.97 -0.75
CA PHE A 64 -2.66 18.91 -0.47
C PHE A 64 -2.21 20.06 0.45
N VAL A 65 -1.51 19.74 1.55
CA VAL A 65 -0.94 20.73 2.47
C VAL A 65 0.04 21.66 1.74
N HIS A 66 0.86 21.13 0.83
CA HIS A 66 1.73 21.96 0.00
C HIS A 66 0.96 23.01 -0.81
N PHE A 67 -0.12 22.60 -1.47
CA PHE A 67 -0.94 23.53 -2.26
C PHE A 67 -1.69 24.54 -1.40
N ARG A 68 -2.10 24.16 -0.17
CA ARG A 68 -2.75 25.08 0.77
C ARG A 68 -1.80 26.11 1.36
N THR A 69 -0.55 25.74 1.61
CA THR A 69 0.47 26.60 2.23
C THR A 69 1.20 27.50 1.24
N LYS A 70 1.12 27.19 -0.06
CA LYS A 70 1.65 28.04 -1.15
C LYS A 70 0.64 29.00 -1.76
N LYS A 71 -0.62 28.98 -1.32
CA LYS A 71 -1.60 30.05 -1.55
C LYS A 71 -1.32 31.20 -0.60
#